data_AF-A0AAW6M6I0-F1
#
_entry.id   AF-A0AAW6M6I0-F1
#
_cell.length_a   1.000
_cell.length_b   1.000
_cell.length_c   1.000
_cell.angle_alpha   90.00
_cell.angle_beta   90.00
_cell.angle_gamma   90.00
#
_symmetry.space_group_name_H-M   'P 1'
#
loop_
_entity.id
_entity.type
_entity.pdbx_description
1 polymer ?
#
loop_
_entity_poly.entity_id
_entity_poly.type
_entity_poly.pdbx_seq_one_letter_code
_entity_poly.pdbx_strand_id
1 'polypeptide(L)'
;QFKGLVFTDALAIKGVSANNTSICLQALQEGHDLLLVPRRIMEEVEAILDAVKSGALTEAEIETKCRKVLTYKYALGLSKTPFVRLSGLGNRITTAHTRDLIRRLNQE
;
A
#
# COMPACT_ATOMS: atom_id res chain seq x y z
N GLN A 1 11.63 -12.34 -12.58
CA GLN A 1 10.54 -12.20 -11.60
C GLN A 1 10.82 -10.99 -10.70
N PHE A 2 9.88 -10.05 -10.54
CA PHE A 2 10.06 -8.88 -9.70
C PHE A 2 10.18 -9.26 -8.21
N LYS A 3 11.09 -8.64 -7.47
CA LYS A 3 11.34 -8.91 -6.04
C LYS A 3 10.97 -7.73 -5.13
N GLY A 4 10.37 -6.69 -5.70
CA GLY A 4 9.91 -5.54 -4.94
C GLY A 4 8.57 -5.77 -4.25
N LEU A 5 8.03 -4.68 -3.70
CA LEU A 5 6.72 -4.65 -3.06
C LEU A 5 5.65 -4.30 -4.10
N VAL A 6 4.64 -5.14 -4.26
CA VAL A 6 3.55 -4.97 -5.23
C VAL A 6 2.32 -4.41 -4.53
N PHE A 7 1.79 -3.30 -5.03
CA PHE A 7 0.63 -2.62 -4.47
C PHE A 7 -0.53 -2.68 -5.45
N THR A 8 -1.75 -2.76 -4.93
CA THR A 8 -2.92 -2.39 -5.74
C THR A 8 -3.03 -0.87 -5.81
N ASP A 9 -3.78 -0.36 -6.78
CA ASP A 9 -4.36 0.99 -6.68
C ASP A 9 -5.53 0.98 -5.66
N ALA A 10 -6.19 2.13 -5.47
CA ALA A 10 -7.33 2.31 -4.60
C ALA A 10 -8.51 1.40 -5.00
N LEU A 11 -8.70 0.30 -4.29
CA LEU A 11 -9.72 -0.72 -4.57
C LEU A 11 -11.15 -0.21 -4.42
N ALA A 12 -11.36 0.93 -3.75
CA ALA A 12 -12.66 1.57 -3.62
C ALA A 12 -13.17 2.23 -4.91
N ILE A 13 -12.34 2.40 -5.94
CA ILE A 13 -12.75 3.05 -7.21
C ILE A 13 -13.89 2.28 -7.89
N LYS A 14 -14.79 2.99 -8.59
CA LYS A 14 -15.98 2.39 -9.22
C LYS A 14 -15.67 1.33 -10.29
N GLY A 15 -14.46 1.33 -10.85
CA GLY A 15 -14.02 0.41 -11.90
C GLY A 15 -13.72 -1.02 -11.42
N VAL A 16 -13.57 -1.23 -10.10
CA VAL A 16 -13.33 -2.55 -9.52
C VAL A 16 -14.64 -3.04 -8.91
N SER A 17 -15.42 -3.77 -9.71
CA SER A 17 -16.68 -4.39 -9.28
C SER A 17 -16.44 -5.88 -9.08
N ALA A 18 -16.53 -6.35 -7.84
CA ALA A 18 -16.55 -7.77 -7.56
C ALA A 18 -17.96 -8.34 -7.70
N ASN A 19 -18.09 -9.36 -8.54
CA ASN A 19 -19.23 -10.25 -8.53
C ASN A 19 -19.10 -11.17 -7.29
N ASN A 20 -19.72 -10.77 -6.18
CA ASN A 20 -19.85 -11.54 -4.92
C ASN A 20 -18.57 -12.10 -4.28
N THR A 21 -17.37 -11.71 -4.75
CA THR A 21 -16.07 -12.22 -4.29
C THR A 21 -15.27 -11.11 -3.63
N SER A 22 -14.49 -11.40 -2.59
CA SER A 22 -13.58 -10.40 -2.00
C SER A 22 -12.53 -9.97 -3.02
N ILE A 23 -12.49 -8.67 -3.32
CA ILE A 23 -11.50 -8.07 -4.23
C ILE A 23 -10.11 -8.18 -3.59
N CYS A 24 -10.04 -8.00 -2.28
CA CYS A 24 -8.77 -8.06 -1.54
C CYS A 24 -8.17 -9.46 -1.56
N LEU A 25 -9.00 -10.49 -1.37
CA LEU A 25 -8.58 -11.88 -1.44
C LEU A 25 -8.03 -12.21 -2.83
N GLN A 26 -8.77 -11.85 -3.88
CA GLN A 26 -8.32 -12.07 -5.26
C GLN A 26 -6.98 -11.38 -5.51
N ALA A 27 -6.84 -10.12 -5.12
CA ALA A 27 -5.59 -9.39 -5.30
C ALA A 27 -4.40 -10.05 -4.56
N LEU A 28 -4.60 -10.58 -3.35
CA LEU A 28 -3.56 -11.32 -2.63
C LEU A 28 -3.15 -12.59 -3.38
N GLN A 29 -4.12 -13.35 -3.90
CA GLN A 29 -3.88 -14.57 -4.68
C GLN A 29 -3.16 -14.27 -6.00
N GLU A 30 -3.42 -13.11 -6.61
CA GLU A 30 -2.74 -12.62 -7.81
C GLU A 30 -1.30 -12.12 -7.54
N GLY A 31 -0.87 -12.10 -6.28
CA GLY A 31 0.52 -11.78 -5.92
C GLY A 31 0.74 -10.36 -5.41
N HIS A 32 -0.32 -9.56 -5.21
CA HIS A 32 -0.20 -8.26 -4.55
C HIS A 32 0.23 -8.44 -3.09
N ASP A 33 1.07 -7.54 -2.60
CA ASP A 33 1.61 -7.58 -1.24
C ASP A 33 0.90 -6.57 -0.32
N LEU A 34 0.38 -5.47 -0.86
CA LEU A 34 -0.31 -4.42 -0.09
C LEU A 34 -1.53 -3.89 -0.84
N LEU A 35 -2.66 -3.86 -0.14
CA LEU A 35 -3.98 -3.52 -0.70
C LEU A 35 -4.37 -2.11 -0.29
N LEU A 36 -4.58 -1.23 -1.26
CA LEU A 36 -4.88 0.18 -1.01
C LEU A 36 -6.38 0.46 -1.04
N VAL A 37 -6.87 1.17 -0.02
CA VAL A 37 -8.23 1.73 0.07
C VAL A 37 -9.34 0.70 -0.24
N PRO A 38 -9.43 -0.42 0.51
CA PRO A 38 -10.55 -1.33 0.38
C PRO A 38 -11.86 -0.65 0.81
N ARG A 39 -12.95 -0.87 0.05
CA ARG A 39 -14.22 -0.17 0.25
C ARG A 39 -14.94 -0.59 1.55
N ARG A 40 -14.84 -1.87 1.94
CA ARG A 40 -15.47 -2.48 3.13
C ARG A 40 -14.43 -3.25 3.94
N ILE A 41 -13.52 -2.53 4.60
CA ILE A 41 -12.31 -3.13 5.20
C ILE A 41 -12.58 -4.31 6.15
N MET A 42 -13.63 -4.22 6.98
CA MET A 42 -13.95 -5.28 7.95
C MET A 42 -14.32 -6.59 7.24
N GLU A 43 -15.17 -6.52 6.22
CA GLU A 43 -15.61 -7.70 5.46
C GLU A 43 -14.49 -8.29 4.60
N GLU A 44 -13.63 -7.44 4.06
CA GLU A 44 -12.45 -7.90 3.29
C GLU A 44 -11.46 -8.64 4.20
N VAL A 45 -11.26 -8.16 5.44
CA VAL A 45 -10.43 -8.85 6.43
C VAL A 45 -11.06 -10.18 6.83
N GLU A 46 -12.36 -10.22 7.10
CA GLU A 46 -13.09 -11.47 7.41
C GLU A 46 -12.98 -12.49 6.27
N ALA A 47 -13.17 -12.05 5.02
CA ALA A 47 -13.05 -12.92 3.84
C ALA A 47 -11.62 -13.49 3.69
N ILE A 48 -10.58 -12.70 3.97
CA ILE A 48 -9.19 -13.19 3.98
C ILE A 48 -8.98 -14.20 5.10
N LEU A 49 -9.48 -13.92 6.32
CA LEU A 49 -9.36 -14.84 7.44
C LEU A 49 -10.05 -16.18 7.17
N ASP A 50 -11.23 -16.15 6.57
CA ASP A 50 -11.97 -17.37 6.23
C ASP A 50 -11.31 -18.14 5.08
N ALA A 51 -10.70 -17.44 4.11
CA ALA A 51 -9.86 -18.06 3.09
C ALA A 51 -8.63 -18.75 3.69
N VAL A 52 -8.03 -18.17 4.73
CA VAL A 52 -6.92 -18.80 5.45
C VAL A 52 -7.39 -20.05 6.22
N LYS A 53 -8.49 -19.95 6.98
CA LYS A 53 -9.05 -21.08 7.74
C LYS A 53 -9.48 -22.25 6.84
N SER A 54 -10.00 -21.96 5.65
CA SER A 54 -10.42 -22.97 4.67
C SER A 54 -9.27 -23.56 3.85
N GLY A 55 -8.06 -23.00 3.95
CA GLY A 55 -6.89 -23.42 3.18
C GLY A 55 -6.84 -22.90 1.75
N ALA A 56 -7.77 -22.02 1.35
CA ALA A 56 -7.75 -21.34 0.05
C ALA A 56 -6.60 -20.30 -0.07
N LEU A 57 -6.06 -19.88 1.08
CA LEU A 57 -4.84 -19.07 1.19
C LEU A 57 -4.01 -19.62 2.35
N THR A 58 -2.72 -19.86 2.15
CA THR A 58 -1.88 -20.41 3.22
C THR A 58 -1.35 -19.31 4.15
N GLU A 59 -1.13 -19.65 5.42
CA GLU A 59 -0.46 -18.73 6.36
C GLU A 59 0.94 -18.31 5.86
N ALA A 60 1.66 -19.22 5.21
CA ALA A 60 2.99 -18.96 4.66
C ALA A 60 2.98 -17.91 3.53
N GLU A 61 1.91 -17.87 2.71
CA GLU A 61 1.74 -16.84 1.67
C GLU A 61 1.52 -15.46 2.30
N ILE A 62 0.69 -15.38 3.34
CA ILE A 62 0.48 -14.15 4.10
C ILE A 62 1.78 -13.71 4.80
N GLU A 63 2.48 -14.64 5.46
CA GLU A 63 3.74 -14.34 6.14
C GLU A 63 4.78 -13.78 5.15
N THR A 64 4.89 -14.38 3.97
CA THR A 64 5.82 -13.93 2.92
C THR A 64 5.53 -12.50 2.49
N LYS A 65 4.25 -12.15 2.28
CA LYS A 65 3.82 -10.79 1.91
C LYS A 65 4.08 -9.80 3.06
N CYS A 66 3.71 -10.15 4.28
CA CYS A 66 3.97 -9.35 5.49
C CYS A 66 5.47 -9.10 5.70
N ARG A 67 6.30 -10.13 5.50
CA ARG A 67 7.76 -10.04 5.61
C ARG A 67 8.32 -9.02 4.62
N LYS A 68 7.87 -9.01 3.36
CA LYS A 68 8.28 -7.98 2.39
C LYS A 68 7.94 -6.58 2.88
N VAL A 69 6.71 -6.35 3.34
CA VAL A 69 6.27 -5.05 3.88
C VAL A 69 7.18 -4.62 5.03
N LEU A 70 7.47 -5.53 5.97
CA LEU A 70 8.35 -5.27 7.11
C LEU A 70 9.80 -5.02 6.69
N THR A 71 10.31 -5.72 5.68
CA THR A 71 11.65 -5.48 5.11
C THR A 71 11.78 -4.06 4.60
N TYR A 72 10.78 -3.54 3.87
CA TYR A 72 10.81 -2.15 3.39
C TYR A 72 10.66 -1.14 4.52
N LYS A 73 9.80 -1.41 5.52
CA LYS A 73 9.73 -0.57 6.74
C LYS A 73 11.08 -0.48 7.44
N TYR A 74 11.78 -1.62 7.58
CA TYR A 74 13.11 -1.66 8.17
C TYR A 74 14.15 -0.90 7.33
N ALA A 75 14.17 -1.13 6.01
CA ALA A 75 15.10 -0.46 5.10
C ALA A 75 14.95 1.08 5.09
N LEU A 76 13.73 1.57 5.32
CA LEU A 76 13.42 3.00 5.46
C LEU A 76 13.72 3.57 6.86
N GLY A 77 14.27 2.76 7.78
CA GLY A 77 14.56 3.18 9.15
C GLY A 77 13.33 3.33 10.04
N LEU A 78 12.17 2.83 9.62
CA LEU A 78 10.90 2.93 10.36
C LEU A 78 10.74 1.89 11.48
N SER A 79 11.82 1.17 11.80
CA SER A 79 11.91 0.38 13.04
C SER A 79 11.92 1.27 14.29
N LYS A 80 12.26 2.55 14.14
CA LYS A 80 12.07 3.60 15.14
C LYS A 80 11.09 4.62 14.57
N THR A 81 10.15 5.07 15.39
CA THR A 81 9.20 6.11 14.98
C THR A 81 9.96 7.41 14.70
N PRO A 82 9.93 7.95 13.46
CA PRO A 82 10.63 9.17 13.14
C PRO A 82 9.94 10.37 13.81
N PHE A 83 10.74 11.27 14.38
CA PHE A 83 10.22 12.56 14.85
C PHE A 83 9.99 13.49 13.65
N VAL A 84 8.76 13.95 13.48
CA VAL A 84 8.40 14.89 12.40
C VAL A 84 8.33 16.31 12.95
N ARG A 85 9.30 17.15 12.57
CA ARG A 85 9.27 18.58 12.91
C ARG A 85 8.23 19.31 12.05
N LEU A 86 7.13 19.71 12.68
CA LEU A 86 6.05 20.48 12.05
C LEU A 86 6.39 21.97 11.89
N SER A 87 7.19 22.53 12.80
CA SER A 87 7.63 23.93 12.69
C SER A 87 8.43 24.17 11.42
N GLY A 88 8.00 25.18 10.65
CA GLY A 88 8.61 25.51 9.36
C GLY A 88 8.44 24.45 8.28
N LEU A 89 7.54 23.46 8.43
CA LEU A 89 7.30 22.42 7.43
C LEU A 89 6.96 23.02 6.06
N GLY A 90 6.09 24.03 6.00
CA GLY A 90 5.76 24.75 4.77
C GLY A 90 6.99 25.37 4.09
N ASN A 91 7.92 25.96 4.85
CA ASN A 91 9.16 26.54 4.29
C ASN A 91 10.12 25.47 3.75
N ARG A 92 10.10 24.26 4.34
CA ARG A 92 10.91 23.12 3.88
C ARG A 92 10.34 22.45 2.63
N ILE A 93 9.02 22.46 2.47
CA ILE A 93 8.34 21.91 1.29
C ILE A 93 8.39 22.95 0.14
N THR A 94 8.07 24.21 0.44
CA THR A 94 7.91 25.30 -0.53
C THR A 94 9.14 26.21 -0.53
N THR A 95 10.27 25.66 -0.99
CA THR A 95 11.53 26.42 -1.11
C THR A 95 11.53 27.32 -2.36
N ALA A 96 12.46 28.29 -2.42
CA ALA A 96 12.68 29.07 -3.64
C ALA A 96 13.02 28.18 -4.84
N HIS A 97 13.81 27.12 -4.60
CA HIS A 97 14.15 26.11 -5.60
C HIS A 97 12.90 25.34 -6.09
N THR A 98 12.04 24.89 -5.17
CA THR A 98 10.79 24.20 -5.53
C THR A 98 9.91 25.08 -6.44
N ARG A 99 9.78 26.37 -6.13
CA ARG A 99 9.00 27.33 -6.94
C ARG A 99 9.60 27.54 -8.34
N ASP A 100 10.92 27.72 -8.44
CA ASP A 100 11.57 27.85 -9.74
C ASP A 100 11.43 26.59 -10.59
N LEU A 101 11.59 25.40 -10.00
CA LEU A 101 11.41 24.14 -10.70
C LEU A 101 9.99 23.99 -11.26
N ILE A 102 8.96 24.30 -10.45
CA ILE A 102 7.56 24.31 -10.91
C ILE A 102 7.36 25.29 -12.07
N ARG A 103 7.94 26.49 -11.97
CA ARG A 103 7.84 27.50 -13.04
C ARG A 103 8.44 26.99 -14.35
N ARG A 104 9.61 26.33 -14.30
CA ARG A 104 10.27 25.78 -15.50
C ARG A 104 9.46 24.66 -16.14
N LEU A 105 8.97 23.70 -15.34
CA LEU A 105 8.16 22.59 -15.84
C LEU A 105 6.83 23.04 -16.47
N ASN A 106 6.27 24.18 -16.07
CA ASN A 106 5.04 24.74 -16.65
C ASN A 106 5.28 25.58 -17.91
N GLN A 107 6.54 25.89 -18.25
CA GLN A 107 6.91 26.66 -19.44
C GLN A 107 7.33 25.75 -20.61
N GLU A 108 7.48 24.45 -20.37
CA GLU A 108 7.66 23.38 -21.36
C GLU A 108 6.29 22.85 -21.83
#